data_AF-A0A815X1Y3-F1
#
_entry.id   AF-A0A815X1Y3-F1
#
_cell.length_a   1.000
_cell.length_b   1.000
_cell.length_c   1.000
_cell.angle_alpha   90.00
_cell.angle_beta   90.00
_cell.angle_gamma   90.00
#
_symmetry.space_group_name_H-M   'P 1'
#
loop_
_entity.id
_entity.type
_entity.pdbx_description
1 polymer ?
#
loop_
_entity_poly.entity_id
_entity_poly.type
_entity_poly.pdbx_seq_one_letter_code
_entity_poly.pdbx_strand_id
1 'polypeptide(L)'
;MQVFICLLLVSFISAQYSANLTNYAIIAATTVASAGSTYVIGDVAISPGTSNTGLVQGWNVIGSIRITDPAAIQAQQDLNIAFNVLGNLTASPTLTGTDLATLILNPGVYNFTTSAITLTGNLTLNGTGPFVFQISTTFITSNNCHIILLNGATASHIYFQVGSSITIGTGCIINGLLLAGTSITVNGATVNGGLYAKDAAVTITQSSIILAVTPYCYIGPTVVTAPDYTTCSTVHHSAGSHRVNIIHFVLLALAIAFSTITV
;
A
#
# COMPACT_ATOMS: atom_id res chain seq x y z
N MET A 1 1.97 -6.50 30.00
CA MET A 1 0.81 -5.68 29.57
C MET A 1 1.17 -4.61 28.53
N GLN A 2 2.36 -4.00 28.60
CA GLN A 2 2.83 -2.94 27.67
C GLN A 2 3.12 -3.41 26.23
N VAL A 3 3.49 -4.68 26.02
CA VAL A 3 3.78 -5.26 24.68
C VAL A 3 2.49 -5.52 23.87
N PHE A 4 1.41 -5.95 24.53
CA PHE A 4 0.12 -6.20 23.86
C PHE A 4 -0.56 -4.91 23.41
N ILE A 5 -0.44 -3.83 24.19
CA ILE A 5 -0.98 -2.51 23.85
C ILE A 5 -0.25 -1.92 22.63
N CYS A 6 1.06 -2.13 22.51
CA CYS A 6 1.85 -1.72 21.34
C CYS A 6 1.45 -2.50 20.09
N LEU A 7 1.31 -3.83 20.19
CA LEU A 7 0.91 -4.69 19.07
C LEU A 7 -0.51 -4.37 18.56
N LEU A 8 -1.44 -4.08 19.46
CA LEU A 8 -2.81 -3.67 19.12
C LEU A 8 -2.84 -2.27 18.48
N LEU A 9 -2.12 -1.27 19.03
CA LEU A 9 -2.08 0.07 18.43
C LEU A 9 -1.48 0.06 17.01
N VAL A 10 -0.39 -0.69 16.79
CA VAL A 10 0.26 -0.82 15.48
C VAL A 10 -0.65 -1.51 14.46
N SER A 11 -1.47 -2.48 14.90
CA SER A 11 -2.42 -3.21 14.04
C SER A 11 -3.63 -2.37 13.63
N PHE A 12 -4.14 -1.51 14.51
CA PHE A 12 -5.24 -0.59 14.18
C PHE A 12 -4.76 0.55 13.26
N ILE A 13 -3.54 1.05 13.49
CA ILE A 13 -2.88 2.06 12.66
C ILE A 13 -2.65 1.50 11.25
N SER A 14 -1.98 0.35 11.09
CA SER A 14 -1.73 -0.26 9.78
C SER A 14 -3.01 -0.63 9.02
N ALA A 15 -4.05 -1.09 9.71
CA ALA A 15 -5.36 -1.39 9.12
C ALA A 15 -6.06 -0.13 8.57
N GLN A 16 -5.98 1.00 9.28
CA GLN A 16 -6.59 2.26 8.84
C GLN A 16 -5.86 2.90 7.65
N TYR A 17 -4.53 2.83 7.60
CA TYR A 17 -3.75 3.37 6.47
C TYR A 17 -3.83 2.48 5.22
N SER A 18 -3.84 1.15 5.40
CA SER A 18 -4.11 0.21 4.30
C SER A 18 -5.48 0.48 3.67
N ALA A 19 -6.53 0.74 4.49
CA ALA A 19 -7.88 0.96 4.00
C ALA A 19 -7.99 2.09 2.96
N ASN A 20 -7.26 3.21 3.11
CA ASN A 20 -7.32 4.31 2.14
C ASN A 20 -6.43 4.10 0.92
N LEU A 21 -5.32 3.35 1.02
CA LEU A 21 -4.50 2.97 -0.14
C LEU A 21 -5.19 1.92 -1.02
N THR A 22 -6.07 1.09 -0.44
CA THR A 22 -6.68 -0.06 -1.13
C THR A 22 -7.63 0.28 -2.27
N ASN A 23 -7.99 1.54 -2.48
CA ASN A 23 -8.78 1.99 -3.63
C ASN A 23 -7.93 2.57 -4.77
N TYR A 24 -6.66 2.89 -4.50
CA TYR A 24 -5.80 3.55 -5.47
C TYR A 24 -4.86 2.56 -6.14
N ALA A 25 -4.94 2.48 -7.46
CA ALA A 25 -3.93 1.83 -8.29
C ALA A 25 -2.67 2.69 -8.40
N ILE A 26 -2.81 4.01 -8.39
CA ILE A 26 -1.70 4.95 -8.54
C ILE A 26 -1.85 6.10 -7.55
N ILE A 27 -0.77 6.42 -6.84
CA ILE A 27 -0.62 7.66 -6.06
C ILE A 27 0.70 8.30 -6.48
N ALA A 28 0.68 9.58 -6.87
CA ALA A 28 1.88 10.32 -7.26
C ALA A 28 1.91 11.70 -6.60
N ALA A 29 3.11 12.19 -6.30
CA ALA A 29 3.29 13.49 -5.66
C ALA A 29 3.20 14.64 -6.67
N THR A 30 3.75 14.44 -7.87
CA THR A 30 3.95 15.52 -8.85
C THR A 30 3.17 15.30 -10.13
N THR A 31 3.44 14.19 -10.81
CA THR A 31 2.91 13.90 -12.14
C THR A 31 2.59 12.42 -12.27
N VAL A 32 1.49 12.10 -12.97
CA VAL A 32 1.30 10.80 -13.59
C VAL A 32 1.44 10.97 -15.11
N ALA A 33 2.41 10.29 -15.71
CA ALA A 33 2.64 10.33 -17.15
C ALA A 33 2.44 8.94 -17.75
N SER A 34 1.58 8.85 -18.75
CA SER A 34 1.23 7.60 -19.44
C SER A 34 1.41 7.76 -20.95
N ALA A 35 2.01 6.75 -21.59
CA ALA A 35 2.18 6.69 -23.04
C ALA A 35 1.94 5.28 -23.59
N GLY A 36 1.56 5.22 -24.87
CA GLY A 36 1.22 3.96 -25.53
C GLY A 36 -0.04 3.30 -24.96
N SER A 37 -0.22 2.02 -25.26
CA SER A 37 -1.36 1.22 -24.80
C SER A 37 -1.21 0.88 -23.31
N THR A 38 -1.52 1.84 -22.45
CA THR A 38 -1.56 1.68 -21.00
C THR A 38 -3.00 1.49 -20.53
N TYR A 39 -3.20 0.71 -19.48
CA TYR A 39 -4.50 0.49 -18.85
C TYR A 39 -4.39 0.44 -17.33
N VAL A 40 -5.36 1.03 -16.63
CA VAL A 40 -5.39 1.11 -15.16
C VAL A 40 -6.77 0.69 -14.65
N ILE A 41 -6.80 -0.21 -13.66
CA ILE A 41 -8.00 -0.54 -12.88
C ILE A 41 -7.74 -0.12 -11.43
N GLY A 42 -8.52 0.82 -10.92
CA GLY A 42 -8.39 1.46 -9.62
C GLY A 42 -8.29 2.99 -9.73
N ASP A 43 -8.50 3.68 -8.61
CA ASP A 43 -8.42 5.14 -8.58
C ASP A 43 -6.96 5.62 -8.75
N VAL A 44 -6.81 6.85 -9.24
CA VAL A 44 -5.53 7.54 -9.39
C VAL A 44 -5.57 8.81 -8.54
N ALA A 45 -4.61 9.00 -7.65
CA ALA A 45 -4.44 10.22 -6.86
C ALA A 45 -3.17 10.98 -7.25
N ILE A 46 -3.30 12.29 -7.43
CA ILE A 46 -2.18 13.20 -7.64
C ILE A 46 -2.31 14.37 -6.68
N SER A 47 -1.33 14.53 -5.81
CA SER A 47 -1.28 15.64 -4.84
C SER A 47 0.15 15.76 -4.28
N PRO A 48 0.69 16.98 -4.04
CA PRO A 48 0.11 18.28 -4.36
C PRO A 48 0.20 18.66 -5.84
N GLY A 49 0.87 17.84 -6.65
CA GLY A 49 0.97 18.04 -8.09
C GLY A 49 -0.38 17.99 -8.80
N THR A 50 -0.41 18.57 -10.00
CA THR A 50 -1.64 18.73 -10.80
C THR A 50 -1.55 18.08 -12.17
N SER A 51 -0.41 17.49 -12.50
CA SER A 51 -0.12 17.04 -13.86
C SER A 51 -0.54 15.59 -14.06
N ASN A 52 -1.45 15.37 -15.00
CA ASN A 52 -1.79 14.07 -15.54
C ASN A 52 -1.65 14.12 -17.06
N THR A 53 -0.83 13.26 -17.64
CA THR A 53 -0.67 13.14 -19.09
C THR A 53 -0.95 11.72 -19.54
N GLY A 54 -1.84 11.53 -20.52
CA GLY A 54 -2.11 10.23 -21.15
C GLY A 54 -3.09 9.29 -20.43
N LEU A 55 -3.44 9.51 -19.15
CA LEU A 55 -4.56 8.82 -18.53
C LEU A 55 -5.87 9.60 -18.70
N VAL A 56 -6.94 8.87 -19.01
CA VAL A 56 -8.28 9.38 -19.27
C VAL A 56 -9.30 8.45 -18.59
N GLN A 57 -10.05 9.01 -17.65
CA GLN A 57 -11.11 8.32 -16.94
C GLN A 57 -12.18 7.80 -17.90
N GLY A 58 -12.59 6.54 -17.72
CA GLY A 58 -13.60 5.88 -18.55
C GLY A 58 -13.07 5.34 -19.89
N TRP A 59 -11.80 5.58 -20.21
CA TRP A 59 -11.15 4.99 -21.39
C TRP A 59 -10.05 4.02 -20.99
N ASN A 60 -8.91 4.53 -20.52
CA ASN A 60 -7.78 3.71 -20.08
C ASN A 60 -7.60 3.70 -18.56
N VAL A 61 -8.53 4.30 -17.82
CA VAL A 61 -8.67 4.16 -16.37
C VAL A 61 -10.10 3.72 -16.06
N ILE A 62 -10.26 2.52 -15.49
CA ILE A 62 -11.48 2.11 -14.78
C ILE A 62 -11.30 2.48 -13.31
N GLY A 63 -11.81 3.65 -12.95
CA GLY A 63 -11.65 4.28 -11.64
C GLY A 63 -11.81 5.78 -11.77
N SER A 64 -11.58 6.50 -10.69
CA SER A 64 -11.58 7.97 -10.66
C SER A 64 -10.17 8.51 -10.76
N ILE A 65 -9.98 9.57 -11.56
CA ILE A 65 -8.75 10.37 -11.51
C ILE A 65 -9.00 11.56 -10.59
N ARG A 66 -8.26 11.62 -9.47
CA ARG A 66 -8.40 12.62 -8.42
C ARG A 66 -7.14 13.47 -8.34
N ILE A 67 -7.28 14.77 -8.57
CA ILE A 67 -6.16 15.71 -8.58
C ILE A 67 -6.42 16.78 -7.53
N THR A 68 -5.59 16.83 -6.50
CA THR A 68 -5.64 17.82 -5.41
C THR A 68 -6.99 17.91 -4.66
N ASP A 69 -7.89 16.96 -4.85
CA ASP A 69 -9.13 16.86 -4.07
C ASP A 69 -8.82 16.36 -2.64
N PRO A 70 -9.76 16.49 -1.69
CA PRO A 70 -9.53 16.05 -0.31
C PRO A 70 -9.11 14.58 -0.19
N ALA A 71 -9.60 13.71 -1.08
CA ALA A 71 -9.27 12.29 -1.07
C ALA A 71 -7.84 12.03 -1.59
N ALA A 72 -7.39 12.72 -2.62
CA ALA A 72 -6.01 12.66 -3.13
C ALA A 72 -5.00 13.22 -2.12
N ILE A 73 -5.37 14.27 -1.39
CA ILE A 73 -4.57 14.79 -0.28
C ILE A 73 -4.45 13.75 0.83
N GLN A 74 -5.56 13.13 1.24
CA GLN A 74 -5.56 12.08 2.26
C GLN A 74 -4.74 10.87 1.82
N ALA A 75 -4.88 10.43 0.56
CA ALA A 75 -4.14 9.30 0.00
C ALA A 75 -2.62 9.51 0.08
N GLN A 76 -2.14 10.73 -0.14
CA GLN A 76 -0.71 11.07 0.03
C GLN A 76 -0.26 11.06 1.49
N GLN A 77 -1.09 11.55 2.41
CA GLN A 77 -0.78 11.48 3.84
C GLN A 77 -0.70 10.02 4.32
N ASP A 78 -1.64 9.19 3.87
CA ASP A 78 -1.68 7.77 4.21
C ASP A 78 -0.51 7.00 3.58
N LEU A 79 -0.12 7.35 2.35
CA LEU A 79 1.08 6.83 1.72
C LEU A 79 2.34 7.15 2.55
N ASN A 80 2.49 8.40 2.99
CA ASN A 80 3.61 8.80 3.84
C ASN A 80 3.67 7.97 5.14
N ILE A 81 2.52 7.71 5.75
CA ILE A 81 2.47 6.95 7.00
C ILE A 81 2.75 5.46 6.73
N ALA A 82 2.13 4.87 5.71
CA ALA A 82 2.39 3.48 5.32
C ALA A 82 3.86 3.24 4.96
N PHE A 83 4.47 4.16 4.21
CA PHE A 83 5.90 4.11 3.88
C PHE A 83 6.78 4.05 5.13
N ASN A 84 6.51 4.92 6.10
CA ASN A 84 7.26 4.97 7.37
C ASN A 84 6.99 3.73 8.24
N VAL A 85 5.75 3.25 8.33
CA VAL A 85 5.42 2.04 9.09
C VAL A 85 6.15 0.83 8.51
N LEU A 86 6.05 0.62 7.20
CA LEU A 86 6.70 -0.50 6.51
C LEU A 86 8.21 -0.43 6.66
N GLY A 87 8.83 0.75 6.55
CA GLY A 87 10.27 0.94 6.70
C GLY A 87 10.80 0.73 8.13
N ASN A 88 9.94 0.76 9.15
CA ASN A 88 10.32 0.60 10.56
C ASN A 88 9.97 -0.78 11.15
N LEU A 89 9.43 -1.71 10.36
CA LEU A 89 9.22 -3.09 10.83
C LEU A 89 10.56 -3.76 11.14
N THR A 90 10.58 -4.60 12.18
CA THR A 90 11.76 -5.42 12.48
C THR A 90 11.96 -6.46 11.38
N ALA A 91 13.04 -6.32 10.62
CA ALA A 91 13.38 -7.20 9.52
C ALA A 91 14.30 -8.34 9.94
N SER A 92 14.04 -9.53 9.40
CA SER A 92 14.93 -10.68 9.47
C SER A 92 14.49 -11.71 8.42
N PRO A 93 15.38 -12.20 7.53
CA PRO A 93 16.82 -11.89 7.43
C PRO A 93 17.14 -10.64 6.58
N THR A 94 18.40 -10.19 6.69
CA THR A 94 19.02 -9.23 5.74
C THR A 94 19.48 -9.96 4.48
N LEU A 95 19.05 -9.47 3.32
CA LEU A 95 19.33 -10.06 2.00
C LEU A 95 20.15 -9.12 1.09
N THR A 96 20.74 -8.07 1.66
CA THR A 96 21.64 -7.11 0.98
C THR A 96 22.63 -7.80 0.03
N GLY A 97 22.72 -7.28 -1.20
CA GLY A 97 23.63 -7.81 -2.24
C GLY A 97 23.13 -9.07 -2.95
N THR A 98 21.95 -9.58 -2.61
CA THR A 98 21.34 -10.74 -3.25
C THR A 98 20.34 -10.29 -4.29
N ASP A 99 20.42 -10.83 -5.51
CA ASP A 99 19.35 -10.71 -6.51
C ASP A 99 18.12 -11.50 -6.04
N LEU A 100 16.93 -10.96 -6.22
CA LEU A 100 15.68 -11.62 -5.86
C LEU A 100 15.35 -12.82 -6.76
N ALA A 101 15.98 -12.90 -7.94
CA ALA A 101 15.81 -14.01 -8.86
C ALA A 101 16.13 -15.35 -8.19
N THR A 102 15.33 -16.38 -8.52
CA THR A 102 15.40 -17.76 -8.02
C THR A 102 15.06 -17.96 -6.54
N LEU A 103 14.89 -16.88 -5.77
CA LEU A 103 14.51 -17.01 -4.37
C LEU A 103 13.08 -17.54 -4.23
N ILE A 104 12.90 -18.41 -3.25
CA ILE A 104 11.61 -18.83 -2.73
C ILE A 104 11.53 -18.30 -1.30
N LEU A 105 10.67 -17.33 -1.07
CA LEU A 105 10.52 -16.67 0.22
C LEU A 105 9.17 -17.05 0.83
N ASN A 106 9.16 -17.20 2.15
CA ASN A 106 7.94 -17.37 2.94
C ASN A 106 7.47 -15.99 3.46
N PRO A 107 6.28 -15.85 4.05
CA PRO A 107 5.86 -14.58 4.65
C PRO A 107 6.88 -14.07 5.67
N GLY A 108 7.17 -12.77 5.62
CA GLY A 108 8.23 -12.17 6.42
C GLY A 108 8.59 -10.74 6.03
N VAL A 109 9.53 -10.17 6.79
CA VAL A 109 10.07 -8.82 6.55
C VAL A 109 11.55 -8.96 6.21
N TYR A 110 11.92 -8.56 4.99
CA TYR A 110 13.24 -8.68 4.40
C TYR A 110 13.84 -7.30 4.19
N ASN A 111 15.06 -7.07 4.68
CA ASN A 111 15.75 -5.79 4.51
C ASN A 111 16.97 -5.88 3.60
N PHE A 112 17.18 -4.79 2.87
CA PHE A 112 18.25 -4.57 1.91
C PHE A 112 18.86 -3.21 2.20
N THR A 113 19.91 -3.20 3.01
CA THR A 113 20.41 -2.01 3.69
C THR A 113 21.40 -1.20 2.85
N THR A 114 22.06 -1.83 1.87
CA THR A 114 23.03 -1.19 0.99
C THR A 114 22.85 -1.66 -0.45
N SER A 115 23.08 -0.74 -1.40
CA SER A 115 22.98 -0.96 -2.85
C SER A 115 21.58 -1.11 -3.42
N ALA A 116 21.49 -0.87 -4.73
CA ALA A 116 20.32 -1.16 -5.55
C ALA A 116 20.02 -2.66 -5.50
N ILE A 117 18.75 -3.02 -5.48
CA ILE A 117 18.31 -4.42 -5.57
C ILE A 117 17.73 -4.69 -6.94
N THR A 118 18.05 -5.87 -7.46
CA THR A 118 17.60 -6.33 -8.75
C THR A 118 16.67 -7.53 -8.64
N LEU A 119 15.74 -7.62 -9.60
CA LEU A 119 15.03 -8.86 -9.94
C LEU A 119 15.34 -9.19 -11.40
N THR A 120 16.30 -10.09 -11.62
CA THR A 120 16.75 -10.49 -12.98
C THR A 120 16.08 -11.76 -13.53
N GLY A 121 14.99 -12.19 -12.89
CA GLY A 121 14.27 -13.41 -13.24
C GLY A 121 13.00 -13.57 -12.41
N ASN A 122 12.78 -14.75 -11.85
CA ASN A 122 11.56 -15.05 -11.10
C ASN A 122 11.82 -15.05 -9.59
N LEU A 123 10.98 -14.34 -8.84
CA LEU A 123 10.89 -14.42 -7.38
C LEU A 123 9.63 -15.21 -7.03
N THR A 124 9.73 -16.21 -6.16
CA THR A 124 8.56 -16.98 -5.70
C THR A 124 8.23 -16.62 -4.26
N LEU A 125 6.98 -16.25 -4.02
CA LEU A 125 6.44 -15.93 -2.71
C LEU A 125 5.45 -17.03 -2.31
N ASN A 126 5.76 -17.72 -1.24
CA ASN A 126 5.16 -19.00 -0.89
C ASN A 126 4.55 -18.95 0.52
N GLY A 127 3.22 -18.84 0.58
CA GLY A 127 2.48 -18.96 1.84
C GLY A 127 1.54 -17.80 2.12
N THR A 128 0.64 -18.03 3.07
CA THR A 128 -0.36 -17.06 3.52
C THR A 128 0.27 -16.08 4.52
N GLY A 129 0.33 -14.80 4.18
CA GLY A 129 0.80 -13.76 5.10
C GLY A 129 1.46 -12.60 4.37
N PRO A 130 1.90 -11.57 5.12
CA PRO A 130 2.53 -10.42 4.54
C PRO A 130 3.97 -10.72 4.11
N PHE A 131 4.37 -10.13 2.99
CA PHE A 131 5.75 -10.06 2.52
C PHE A 131 6.13 -8.60 2.46
N VAL A 132 7.16 -8.19 3.19
CA VAL A 132 7.62 -6.81 3.20
C VAL A 132 9.08 -6.78 2.79
N PHE A 133 9.37 -6.05 1.71
CA PHE A 133 10.72 -5.78 1.23
C PHE A 133 11.07 -4.34 1.56
N GLN A 134 11.96 -4.15 2.54
CA GLN A 134 12.52 -2.85 2.92
C GLN A 134 13.82 -2.63 2.17
N ILE A 135 13.80 -1.78 1.15
CA ILE A 135 14.93 -1.53 0.26
C ILE A 135 15.40 -0.10 0.49
N SER A 136 16.60 0.11 1.03
CA SER A 136 17.09 1.45 1.38
C SER A 136 17.33 2.36 0.18
N THR A 137 17.55 1.79 -1.01
CA THR A 137 17.88 2.57 -2.21
C THR A 137 16.90 2.29 -3.36
N THR A 138 17.37 1.86 -4.53
CA THR A 138 16.56 1.60 -5.73
C THR A 138 16.18 0.13 -5.86
N PHE A 139 15.03 -0.11 -6.48
CA PHE A 139 14.61 -1.44 -6.94
C PHE A 139 14.46 -1.44 -8.46
N ILE A 140 15.13 -2.36 -9.14
CA ILE A 140 15.19 -2.42 -10.60
C ILE A 140 14.88 -3.85 -11.05
N THR A 141 14.07 -4.02 -12.09
CA THR A 141 13.90 -5.34 -12.70
C THR A 141 14.60 -5.42 -14.06
N SER A 142 15.00 -6.63 -14.45
CA SER A 142 15.28 -6.90 -15.86
C SER A 142 13.98 -6.95 -16.66
N ASN A 143 14.09 -7.26 -17.95
CA ASN A 143 12.94 -7.68 -18.74
C ASN A 143 12.54 -9.13 -18.40
N ASN A 144 11.30 -9.50 -18.68
CA ASN A 144 10.72 -10.84 -18.54
C ASN A 144 10.90 -11.45 -17.14
N CYS A 145 10.61 -10.64 -16.11
CA CYS A 145 10.70 -11.01 -14.71
C CYS A 145 9.32 -11.29 -14.10
N HIS A 146 9.22 -12.23 -13.15
CA HIS A 146 7.93 -12.56 -12.54
C HIS A 146 8.01 -12.68 -11.02
N ILE A 147 7.05 -12.09 -10.32
CA ILE A 147 6.75 -12.42 -8.93
C ILE A 147 5.65 -13.46 -8.91
N ILE A 148 5.99 -14.70 -8.57
CA ILE A 148 5.10 -15.85 -8.59
C ILE A 148 4.50 -16.05 -7.20
N LEU A 149 3.19 -16.19 -7.11
CA LEU A 149 2.47 -16.38 -5.85
C LEU A 149 2.04 -17.85 -5.72
N LEU A 150 2.43 -18.49 -4.62
CA LEU A 150 2.06 -19.87 -4.30
C LEU A 150 1.42 -19.98 -2.92
N ASN A 151 0.66 -21.06 -2.71
CA ASN A 151 0.13 -21.48 -1.42
C ASN A 151 -0.61 -20.36 -0.65
N GLY A 152 -1.45 -19.61 -1.36
CA GLY A 152 -2.30 -18.58 -0.77
C GLY A 152 -1.65 -17.20 -0.59
N ALA A 153 -0.45 -16.98 -1.13
CA ALA A 153 0.10 -15.63 -1.26
C ALA A 153 -0.80 -14.76 -2.12
N THR A 154 -1.00 -13.49 -1.72
CA THR A 154 -1.89 -12.54 -2.41
C THR A 154 -1.19 -11.20 -2.61
N ALA A 155 -1.39 -10.59 -3.77
CA ALA A 155 -0.75 -9.32 -4.16
C ALA A 155 -1.00 -8.17 -3.17
N SER A 156 -2.18 -8.14 -2.53
CA SER A 156 -2.55 -7.11 -1.55
C SER A 156 -1.83 -7.23 -0.20
N HIS A 157 -1.07 -8.31 0.04
CA HIS A 157 -0.25 -8.50 1.23
C HIS A 157 1.26 -8.45 0.92
N ILE A 158 1.65 -7.98 -0.27
CA ILE A 158 3.05 -7.89 -0.68
C ILE A 158 3.41 -6.42 -0.82
N TYR A 159 4.44 -5.99 -0.10
CA TYR A 159 4.83 -4.59 0.01
C TYR A 159 6.30 -4.43 -0.35
N PHE A 160 6.58 -3.54 -1.30
CA PHE A 160 7.94 -3.09 -1.60
C PHE A 160 8.07 -1.65 -1.13
N GLN A 161 8.70 -1.44 0.01
CA GLN A 161 9.06 -0.11 0.50
C GLN A 161 10.47 0.20 0.02
N VAL A 162 10.60 1.18 -0.86
CA VAL A 162 11.84 1.49 -1.58
C VAL A 162 12.24 2.93 -1.30
N GLY A 163 13.43 3.13 -0.73
CA GLY A 163 13.92 4.42 -0.24
C GLY A 163 14.07 5.49 -1.33
N SER A 164 14.35 5.07 -2.57
CA SER A 164 14.39 5.97 -3.72
C SER A 164 13.40 5.54 -4.81
N SER A 165 13.89 5.05 -5.95
CA SER A 165 13.09 4.84 -7.16
C SER A 165 12.88 3.35 -7.47
N ILE A 166 11.76 3.06 -8.11
CA ILE A 166 11.43 1.75 -8.68
C ILE A 166 11.43 1.84 -10.21
N THR A 167 12.11 0.90 -10.87
CA THR A 167 12.09 0.78 -12.34
C THR A 167 11.75 -0.65 -12.73
N ILE A 168 10.61 -0.83 -13.40
CA ILE A 168 10.12 -2.12 -13.89
C ILE A 168 10.32 -2.20 -15.41
N GLY A 169 11.07 -3.21 -15.85
CA GLY A 169 11.35 -3.54 -17.24
C GLY A 169 10.21 -4.26 -17.96
N THR A 170 10.40 -4.48 -19.27
CA THR A 170 9.35 -5.00 -20.16
C THR A 170 9.08 -6.48 -19.96
N GLY A 171 7.85 -6.92 -20.23
CA GLY A 171 7.43 -8.31 -20.08
C GLY A 171 7.33 -8.81 -18.64
N CYS A 172 7.52 -7.93 -17.64
CA CYS A 172 7.42 -8.34 -16.25
C CYS A 172 5.96 -8.51 -15.80
N ILE A 173 5.74 -9.44 -14.86
CA ILE A 173 4.50 -9.56 -14.09
C ILE A 173 4.84 -9.39 -12.61
N ILE A 174 4.46 -8.25 -12.05
CA ILE A 174 4.73 -7.88 -10.66
C ILE A 174 3.45 -8.04 -9.85
N ASN A 175 3.55 -8.71 -8.71
CA ASN A 175 2.47 -8.84 -7.74
C ASN A 175 2.88 -8.13 -6.45
N GLY A 176 2.22 -7.04 -6.10
CA GLY A 176 2.51 -6.28 -4.88
C GLY A 176 2.26 -4.77 -4.97
N LEU A 177 2.19 -4.15 -3.80
CA LEU A 177 2.11 -2.71 -3.61
C LEU A 177 3.52 -2.12 -3.60
N LEU A 178 3.80 -1.24 -4.56
CA LEU A 178 5.11 -0.65 -4.80
C LEU A 178 5.14 0.78 -4.24
N LEU A 179 5.81 0.97 -3.11
CA LEU A 179 5.96 2.26 -2.45
C LEU A 179 7.38 2.78 -2.66
N ALA A 180 7.53 3.82 -3.47
CA ALA A 180 8.82 4.46 -3.75
C ALA A 180 8.91 5.81 -3.04
N GLY A 181 10.05 6.09 -2.42
CA GLY A 181 10.33 7.39 -1.81
C GLY A 181 10.32 8.51 -2.85
N THR A 182 10.86 8.24 -4.04
CA THR A 182 10.89 9.21 -5.13
C THR A 182 9.93 8.79 -6.25
N SER A 183 10.42 8.13 -7.29
CA SER A 183 9.71 7.92 -8.55
C SER A 183 9.48 6.45 -8.87
N ILE A 184 8.45 6.18 -9.67
CA ILE A 184 8.19 4.84 -10.22
C ILE A 184 8.12 4.93 -11.73
N THR A 185 8.85 4.05 -12.41
CA THR A 185 8.81 3.90 -13.87
C THR A 185 8.44 2.46 -14.21
N VAL A 186 7.40 2.29 -15.04
CA VAL A 186 6.96 0.98 -15.53
C VAL A 186 6.92 1.01 -17.04
N ASN A 187 7.61 0.07 -17.70
CA ASN A 187 7.69 0.01 -19.15
C ASN A 187 7.33 -1.40 -19.63
N GLY A 188 6.21 -1.56 -20.35
CA GLY A 188 5.81 -2.82 -20.97
C GLY A 188 5.47 -3.96 -20.00
N ALA A 189 4.97 -3.67 -18.80
CA ALA A 189 4.76 -4.67 -17.75
C ALA A 189 3.30 -4.76 -17.27
N THR A 190 2.98 -5.83 -16.55
CA THR A 190 1.73 -5.94 -15.78
C THR A 190 2.04 -5.87 -14.30
N VAL A 191 1.36 -4.97 -13.59
CA VAL A 191 1.46 -4.86 -12.13
C VAL A 191 0.08 -5.16 -11.54
N ASN A 192 -0.02 -6.27 -10.82
CA ASN A 192 -1.17 -6.57 -9.97
C ASN A 192 -0.87 -6.02 -8.58
N GLY A 193 -1.38 -4.83 -8.27
CA GLY A 193 -1.03 -4.08 -7.09
C GLY A 193 -1.18 -2.57 -7.29
N GLY A 194 -0.32 -1.79 -6.65
CA GLY A 194 -0.40 -0.34 -6.64
C GLY A 194 0.96 0.30 -6.85
N LEU A 195 0.98 1.47 -7.49
CA LEU A 195 2.17 2.28 -7.73
C LEU A 195 2.08 3.56 -6.90
N TYR A 196 2.89 3.67 -5.86
CA TYR A 196 2.81 4.76 -4.89
C TYR A 196 4.14 5.52 -4.81
N ALA A 197 4.23 6.64 -5.52
CA ALA A 197 5.39 7.54 -5.52
C ALA A 197 5.20 8.66 -4.50
N LYS A 198 5.99 8.64 -3.43
CA LYS A 198 5.83 9.51 -2.25
C LYS A 198 6.17 10.96 -2.56
N ASP A 199 7.29 11.21 -3.24
CA ASP A 199 7.81 12.57 -3.45
C ASP A 199 7.97 12.95 -4.94
N ALA A 200 7.72 12.03 -5.88
CA ALA A 200 7.88 12.33 -7.31
C ALA A 200 6.78 11.70 -8.20
N ALA A 201 7.13 11.48 -9.47
CA ALA A 201 6.23 11.09 -10.53
C ALA A 201 6.10 9.56 -10.68
N VAL A 202 4.97 9.14 -11.25
CA VAL A 202 4.76 7.80 -11.79
C VAL A 202 4.73 7.89 -13.31
N THR A 203 5.65 7.18 -13.99
CA THR A 203 5.73 7.11 -15.45
C THR A 203 5.39 5.71 -15.93
N ILE A 204 4.43 5.58 -16.85
CA ILE A 204 3.88 4.30 -17.31
C ILE A 204 3.90 4.28 -18.83
N THR A 205 4.50 3.25 -19.42
CA THR A 205 4.48 3.06 -20.87
C THR A 205 4.00 1.66 -21.20
N GLN A 206 3.01 1.53 -22.08
CA GLN A 206 2.53 0.24 -22.60
C GLN A 206 2.28 -0.83 -21.52
N SER A 207 1.70 -0.44 -20.38
CA SER A 207 1.60 -1.31 -19.20
C SER A 207 0.19 -1.41 -18.66
N SER A 208 -0.09 -2.49 -17.94
CA SER A 208 -1.37 -2.72 -17.26
C SER A 208 -1.18 -2.66 -15.75
N ILE A 209 -1.88 -1.75 -15.08
CA ILE A 209 -1.88 -1.61 -13.62
C ILE A 209 -3.24 -2.03 -13.09
N ILE A 210 -3.30 -3.11 -12.33
CA ILE A 210 -4.53 -3.71 -11.84
C ILE A 210 -4.48 -3.73 -10.32
N LEU A 211 -5.29 -2.90 -9.68
CA LEU A 211 -5.31 -2.79 -8.23
C LEU A 211 -5.56 -4.14 -7.56
N ALA A 212 -4.64 -4.54 -6.69
CA ALA A 212 -4.83 -5.68 -5.80
C ALA A 212 -5.74 -5.26 -4.65
N VAL A 213 -7.04 -5.56 -4.76
CA VAL A 213 -7.95 -5.43 -3.64
C VAL A 213 -7.74 -6.58 -2.66
N THR A 214 -7.69 -6.28 -1.36
CA THR A 214 -8.10 -7.29 -0.39
C THR A 214 -9.58 -7.54 -0.63
N PRO A 215 -10.06 -8.80 -0.76
CA PRO A 215 -11.49 -9.04 -0.68
C PRO A 215 -11.94 -8.62 0.71
N TYR A 216 -12.46 -7.40 0.81
CA TYR A 216 -13.25 -6.99 1.95
C TYR A 216 -14.46 -7.91 2.02
N CYS A 217 -14.74 -8.47 3.20
CA CYS A 217 -16.00 -9.15 3.43
C CYS A 217 -17.14 -8.12 3.25
N TYR A 218 -17.82 -8.19 2.11
CA TYR A 218 -19.01 -7.38 1.83
C TYR A 218 -20.21 -8.01 2.52
N ILE A 219 -20.56 -7.50 3.71
CA ILE A 219 -21.88 -7.76 4.31
C ILE A 219 -22.88 -6.78 3.66
N GLY A 220 -23.64 -7.29 2.69
CA GLY A 220 -24.79 -6.57 2.12
C GLY A 220 -25.83 -6.24 3.19
N PRO A 221 -26.80 -5.35 2.90
CA PRO A 221 -27.81 -4.96 3.88
C PRO A 221 -28.76 -6.14 4.15
N THR A 222 -28.45 -6.96 5.14
CA THR A 222 -29.42 -7.89 5.73
C THR A 222 -30.24 -7.13 6.76
N VAL A 223 -31.53 -7.00 6.48
CA VAL A 223 -32.54 -6.62 7.48
C VAL A 223 -32.55 -7.76 8.51
N VAL A 224 -32.03 -7.52 9.72
CA VAL A 224 -32.10 -8.50 10.81
C VAL A 224 -32.71 -7.87 12.06
N THR A 225 -33.86 -8.40 12.45
CA THR A 225 -34.54 -8.17 13.73
C THR A 225 -34.03 -9.17 14.79
N ALA A 226 -33.45 -8.63 15.88
CA ALA A 226 -33.36 -9.20 17.24
C ALA A 226 -32.48 -10.47 17.44
N PRO A 227 -32.00 -10.75 18.67
CA PRO A 227 -30.57 -10.90 18.91
C PRO A 227 -30.14 -12.33 19.24
N ASP A 228 -28.99 -12.75 18.70
CA ASP A 228 -28.13 -13.71 19.36
C ASP A 228 -26.66 -13.33 19.13
N TYR A 229 -25.89 -13.38 20.21
CA TYR A 229 -24.50 -12.95 20.30
C TYR A 229 -23.57 -13.94 19.59
N THR A 230 -22.86 -13.53 18.53
CA THR A 230 -21.46 -13.92 18.33
C THR A 230 -20.72 -13.01 17.33
N THR A 231 -19.47 -12.71 17.70
CA THR A 231 -18.32 -12.17 16.96
C THR A 231 -18.19 -10.67 16.65
N CYS A 232 -16.98 -10.22 17.01
CA CYS A 232 -16.25 -8.97 16.76
C CYS A 232 -16.96 -7.87 15.96
N SER A 233 -17.40 -6.83 16.68
CA SER A 233 -17.88 -5.57 16.11
C SER A 233 -16.79 -4.50 16.25
N THR A 234 -16.13 -4.12 15.15
CA THR A 234 -15.37 -2.86 15.05
C THR A 234 -16.21 -1.79 14.37
N VAL A 235 -16.19 -0.62 14.98
CA VAL A 235 -16.92 0.60 14.64
C VAL A 235 -16.55 1.09 13.24
N HIS A 236 -17.54 1.17 12.34
CA HIS A 236 -17.41 1.83 11.04
C HIS A 236 -17.86 3.29 11.19
N HIS A 237 -16.93 4.25 11.23
CA HIS A 237 -17.27 5.67 11.13
C HIS A 237 -17.55 6.00 9.66
N SER A 238 -18.83 6.20 9.33
CA SER A 238 -19.26 6.76 8.05
C SER A 238 -19.03 8.27 8.05
N ALA A 239 -18.35 8.76 7.00
CA ALA A 239 -18.12 10.18 6.79
C ALA A 239 -19.44 10.91 6.51
N GLY A 240 -19.90 11.70 7.49
CA GLY A 240 -21.08 12.54 7.36
C GLY A 240 -21.10 13.60 8.45
N SER A 241 -20.55 14.78 8.12
CA SER A 241 -20.79 16.09 8.73
C SER A 241 -21.43 16.10 10.12
N HIS A 242 -20.63 16.29 11.17
CA HIS A 242 -20.95 17.22 12.25
C HIS A 242 -19.68 17.54 13.03
N ARG A 243 -19.46 18.84 13.26
CA ARG A 243 -18.36 19.35 14.05
C ARG A 243 -18.44 18.75 15.46
N VAL A 244 -17.59 17.77 15.77
CA VAL A 244 -17.40 17.32 17.15
C VAL A 244 -15.95 17.54 17.54
N ASN A 245 -15.82 18.38 18.55
CA ASN A 245 -14.60 18.97 19.07
C ASN A 245 -13.74 17.88 19.72
N ILE A 246 -12.75 17.35 18.98
CA ILE A 246 -11.85 16.24 19.38
C ILE A 246 -11.06 16.52 20.66
N ILE A 247 -11.01 17.77 21.13
CA ILE A 247 -10.27 18.18 22.33
C ILE A 247 -10.99 17.77 23.63
N HIS A 248 -12.31 17.56 23.63
CA HIS A 248 -13.04 17.22 24.86
C HIS A 248 -13.01 15.73 25.25
N PHE A 249 -12.73 14.83 24.30
CA PHE A 249 -12.72 13.38 24.57
C PHE A 249 -11.39 12.89 25.14
N VAL A 250 -10.29 13.58 24.80
CA VAL A 250 -8.95 13.29 25.34
C VAL A 250 -8.83 13.71 26.82
N LEU A 251 -9.54 14.77 27.23
CA LEU A 251 -9.49 15.26 28.62
C LEU A 251 -10.29 14.38 29.60
N LEU A 252 -11.38 13.76 29.14
CA LEU A 252 -12.19 12.88 29.99
C LEU A 252 -11.51 11.53 30.23
N ALA A 253 -10.73 11.03 29.26
CA ALA A 253 -9.94 9.81 29.41
C ALA A 253 -8.76 9.97 30.40
N LEU A 254 -8.18 11.19 30.50
CA LEU A 254 -7.12 11.47 31.46
C LEU A 254 -7.64 11.66 32.89
N ALA A 255 -8.88 12.15 33.06
CA ALA A 255 -9.50 12.36 34.38
C ALA A 255 -9.91 11.03 35.06
N ILE A 256 -10.27 10.01 34.28
CA ILE A 256 -10.64 8.69 34.83
C ILE A 256 -9.39 7.91 35.29
N ALA A 257 -8.23 8.16 34.68
CA ALA A 257 -6.96 7.52 35.07
C ALA A 257 -6.36 8.05 36.39
N PHE A 258 -6.77 9.23 36.87
CA PHE A 258 -6.26 9.80 38.13
C PHE A 258 -7.14 9.52 39.36
N SER A 259 -8.33 8.93 39.20
CA SER A 259 -9.24 8.67 40.33
C SER A 259 -9.13 7.26 40.94
N THR A 260 -8.29 6.38 40.41
CA THR A 260 -8.06 5.02 40.94
C THR A 260 -6.69 4.81 41.57
N ILE A 261 -5.95 5.89 41.84
CA ILE A 261 -4.72 5.85 42.66
C ILE A 261 -4.91 6.83 43.82
N THR A 262 -5.61 6.42 44.86
CA THR A 262 -5.37 6.88 46.23
C THR A 262 -6.07 5.96 47.24
N VAL A 263 -5.20 5.38 48.09
CA VAL A 263 -5.43 4.49 49.26
C VAL A 263 -5.85 3.06 48.96
#